data_AF-A0A0E4H3M9-F1
#
_entry.id   AF-A0A0E4H3M9-F1
#
_cell.length_a   1.000
_cell.length_b   1.000
_cell.length_c   1.000
_cell.angle_alpha   90.00
_cell.angle_beta   90.00
_cell.angle_gamma   90.00
#
_symmetry.space_group_name_H-M   'P 1'
#
loop_
_entity.id
_entity.type
_entity.pdbx_description
1 polymer ?
#
loop_
_entity_poly.entity_id
_entity_poly.type
_entity_poly.pdbx_seq_one_letter_code
_entity_poly.pdbx_strand_id
1 'polypeptide(L)' 'MLNIELARKEKGVGMVDMADLLGVRYQTVSDKIKGKYPFTFEETVALQRHFFPEYDLVYLFSEAVSTA' A
#
# COMPACT_ATOMS: atom_id res chain seq x y z
N MET A 1 -9.77 0.71 5.18
CA MET A 1 -9.01 0.27 3.98
C MET A 1 -8.23 1.48 3.48
N LEU A 2 -6.96 1.34 3.11
CA LEU A 2 -6.11 2.47 2.70
C LEU A 2 -6.23 2.79 1.19
N ASN A 3 -5.92 4.02 0.78
CA ASN A 3 -5.95 4.44 -0.64
C ASN A 3 -4.98 3.67 -1.53
N ILE A 4 -3.88 3.16 -0.99
CA ILE A 4 -2.93 2.30 -1.73
C ILE A 4 -3.60 1.03 -2.29
N GLU A 5 -4.71 0.56 -1.71
CA GLU A 5 -5.51 -0.55 -2.27
C GLU A 5 -6.18 -0.18 -3.60
N LEU A 6 -6.58 1.08 -3.76
CA LEU A 6 -7.15 1.60 -5.00
C LEU A 6 -6.03 1.83 -6.02
N ALA A 7 -4.99 2.56 -5.62
CA ALA A 7 -3.85 2.88 -6.48
C ALA A 7 -3.19 1.61 -7.06
N ARG A 8 -2.99 0.57 -6.26
CA ARG A 8 -2.40 -0.68 -6.75
C ARG A 8 -3.29 -1.37 -7.80
N LYS A 9 -4.62 -1.30 -7.64
CA LYS A 9 -5.57 -1.94 -8.57
C LYS A 9 -5.60 -1.19 -9.90
N GLU A 10 -5.66 0.14 -9.84
CA GLU A 10 -5.62 1.01 -11.02
C GLU A 10 -4.33 0.82 -11.83
N LYS A 11 -3.19 0.67 -11.14
CA LYS A 11 -1.88 0.46 -11.80
C LYS A 11 -1.56 -1.01 -12.12
N GLY A 12 -2.41 -1.96 -11.75
CA GLY A 12 -2.15 -3.38 -11.94
C GLY A 12 -0.98 -3.94 -11.10
N VAL A 13 -0.66 -3.30 -9.96
CA VAL A 13 0.37 -3.76 -9.03
C VAL A 13 -0.19 -4.85 -8.12
N GLY A 14 0.42 -6.03 -8.19
CA GLY A 14 0.09 -7.16 -7.36
C GLY A 14 0.51 -6.95 -5.91
N MET A 15 -0.27 -7.50 -4.98
CA MET A 15 0.16 -7.56 -3.57
C MET A 15 1.40 -8.45 -3.39
N VAL A 16 1.64 -9.40 -4.29
CA VAL A 16 2.87 -10.22 -4.30
C VAL A 16 4.07 -9.35 -4.65
N ASP A 17 3.97 -8.46 -5.65
CA ASP A 17 5.05 -7.54 -6.03
C ASP A 17 5.44 -6.61 -4.86
N MET A 18 4.43 -6.09 -4.16
CA MET A 18 4.65 -5.28 -2.95
C MET A 18 5.28 -6.09 -1.82
N ALA A 19 4.88 -7.36 -1.66
CA ALA A 19 5.44 -8.24 -0.64
C ALA A 19 6.91 -8.58 -0.93
N ASP A 20 7.23 -8.85 -2.20
CA ASP A 20 8.58 -9.12 -2.67
C ASP A 20 9.50 -7.90 -2.47
N LEU A 21 9.01 -6.69 -2.78
CA LEU A 21 9.75 -5.45 -2.52
C LEU A 21 10.07 -5.25 -1.03
N LEU A 22 9.10 -5.55 -0.16
CA LEU A 22 9.23 -5.36 1.28
C LEU A 22 9.92 -6.55 1.99
N GLY A 23 10.17 -7.66 1.29
CA GLY A 23 10.74 -8.87 1.89
C GLY A 23 9.81 -9.55 2.91
N VAL A 24 8.49 -9.41 2.76
CA VAL A 24 7.48 -9.98 3.66
C VAL A 24 6.54 -10.92 2.92
N ARG A 25 5.62 -11.56 3.65
CA ARG A 25 4.60 -12.41 3.03
C ARG A 25 3.46 -11.55 2.49
N TYR A 26 2.81 -12.00 1.41
CA TYR A 26 1.57 -11.41 0.87
C TYR A 26 0.52 -11.09 1.96
N GLN A 27 0.35 -12.00 2.92
CA GLN A 27 -0.61 -11.84 4.02
C GLN A 27 -0.29 -10.62 4.88
N THR A 28 0.99 -10.32 5.11
CA THR A 28 1.43 -9.15 5.87
C THR A 28 1.00 -7.85 5.17
N VAL A 29 1.20 -7.76 3.86
CA VAL A 29 0.77 -6.59 3.07
C VAL A 29 -0.75 -6.44 3.09
N SER A 30 -1.47 -7.54 2.89
CA SER A 30 -2.95 -7.58 2.95
C SER A 30 -3.48 -7.14 4.32
N ASP A 31 -2.90 -7.63 5.40
CA ASP A 31 -3.29 -7.26 6.77
C ASP A 31 -2.98 -5.79 7.08
N LYS A 32 -1.85 -5.26 6.56
CA LYS A 32 -1.52 -3.83 6.69
C LYS A 32 -2.49 -2.92 5.94
N ILE A 33 -2.83 -3.25 4.69
CA ILE A 33 -3.81 -2.49 3.89
C ILE A 33 -5.21 -2.49 4.53
N LYS A 34 -5.58 -3.61 5.19
CA LYS A 34 -6.83 -3.72 5.95
C LYS A 34 -6.80 -2.99 7.29
N GLY A 35 -5.64 -2.47 7.72
CA GLY A 35 -5.48 -1.72 8.96
C GLY A 35 -5.29 -2.60 10.21
N LYS A 36 -5.00 -3.90 10.06
CA LYS A 36 -4.68 -4.75 11.22
C LYS A 36 -3.32 -4.41 11.83
N TYR A 37 -2.37 -4.02 10.99
CA TYR A 37 -1.04 -3.59 11.37
C TYR A 37 -0.65 -2.33 10.58
N PRO A 38 0.09 -1.37 11.17
CA PRO A 38 0.57 -0.23 10.42
C PRO A 38 1.69 -0.60 9.45
N PHE A 39 1.84 0.19 8.40
CA PHE A 39 3.10 0.25 7.65
C PHE A 39 4.15 1.01 8.45
N THR A 40 5.40 0.58 8.41
CA THR A 40 6.53 1.37 8.89
C THR A 40 6.83 2.48 7.90
N PHE A 41 7.49 3.56 8.34
CA PHE A 41 7.85 4.66 7.45
C PHE A 41 8.77 4.21 6.29
N GLU A 42 9.68 3.26 6.54
CA GLU A 42 10.55 2.74 5.49
C GLU A 42 9.75 1.97 4.42
N GLU A 43 8.79 1.15 4.84
CA GLU A 43 7.91 0.43 3.91
C GLU A 43 7.05 1.40 3.08
N THR A 44 6.51 2.46 3.70
CA THR A 44 5.68 3.43 2.97
C THR A 44 6.49 4.17 1.91
N VAL A 45 7.70 4.61 2.25
CA VAL A 45 8.61 5.29 1.31
C VAL A 45 9.06 4.35 0.20
N ALA A 46 9.36 3.09 0.51
CA ALA A 46 9.76 2.10 -0.49
C ALA A 46 8.65 1.85 -1.52
N LEU A 47 7.42 1.60 -1.04
CA LEU A 47 6.25 1.38 -1.90
C LEU A 47 5.94 2.59 -2.77
N GLN A 48 5.97 3.79 -2.18
CA GLN A 48 5.69 5.04 -2.91
C GLN A 48 6.72 5.25 -4.02
N ARG A 49 8.02 5.17 -3.71
CA ARG A 49 9.07 5.43 -4.72
C ARG A 49 9.11 4.39 -5.83
N HIS A 50 8.80 3.14 -5.52
CA HIS A 50 8.92 2.05 -6.49
C HIS A 50 7.67 1.89 -7.37
N PHE A 51 6.49 1.91 -6.76
CA PHE A 51 5.24 1.60 -7.46
C PHE A 51 4.34 2.82 -7.72
N PHE A 52 4.42 3.85 -6.87
CA PHE A 52 3.47 4.97 -6.86
C PHE A 52 4.16 6.34 -6.81
N PRO A 53 5.20 6.61 -7.63
CA PRO A 53 5.97 7.85 -7.54
C PRO A 53 5.15 9.12 -7.82
N GLU A 54 4.01 8.98 -8.50
CA GLU A 54 3.08 10.07 -8.82
C GLU A 54 2.10 10.41 -7.68
N TYR A 55 2.02 9.57 -6.65
CA TYR A 55 1.12 9.78 -5.53
C TYR A 55 1.86 10.36 -4.32
N ASP A 56 1.16 11.20 -3.58
CA ASP A 56 1.63 11.68 -2.29
C ASP A 56 1.60 10.57 -1.23
N LEU A 57 2.62 10.55 -0.36
CA LEU A 57 2.75 9.55 0.69
C LEU A 57 1.55 9.59 1.65
N VAL A 58 1.12 10.78 2.08
CA VAL A 58 -0.01 10.95 3.00
C VAL A 58 -1.28 10.46 2.33
N TYR A 59 -1.48 10.77 1.05
CA TYR A 59 -2.62 10.25 0.29
C TYR A 59 -2.65 8.71 0.28
N LEU A 60 -1.58 8.03 -0.14
CA LEU A 60 -1.53 6.57 -0.29
C LEU A 60 -1.89 5.82 1.00
N PHE A 61 -1.42 6.34 2.14
CA PHE A 61 -1.56 5.67 3.43
C PHE A 61 -2.65 6.30 4.32
N SER A 62 -3.49 7.17 3.76
CA SER A 62 -4.74 7.61 4.41
C SER A 62 -5.88 6.61 4.17
N GLU A 63 -6.90 6.66 5.02
CA GLU A 63 -8.12 5.87 4.81
C GLU A 63 -8.80 6.25 3.49
N ALA A 64 -9.18 5.23 2.72
CA ALA A 64 -10.03 5.40 1.57
C ALA A 64 -11.40 5.86 2.05
N VAL A 65 -11.84 7.02 1.53
CA VAL A 65 -13.17 7.55 1.85
C VAL A 65 -14.19 6.56 1.29
N SER A 66 -14.83 5.82 2.19
CA SER A 66 -15.99 5.01 1.85
C SER A 66 -17.18 5.97 1.75
N THR A 67 -17.51 6.43 0.55
CA THR A 67 -18.89 6.89 0.30
C THR A 67 -19.81 5.71 0.55
N ALA A 68 -20.48 5.74 1.71
CA ALA A 68 -21.54 4.83 2.10
C ALA A 68 -22.80 5.04 1.25
#